data_AF-A0A502FUL5-F1
#
_entry.id   AF-A0A502FUL5-F1
#
_cell.length_a   1.000
_cell.length_b   1.000
_cell.length_c   1.000
_cell.angle_alpha   90.00
_cell.angle_beta   90.00
_cell.angle_gamma   90.00
#
_symmetry.space_group_name_H-M   'P 1'
#
loop_
_entity.id
_entity.type
_entity.pdbx_description
1 polymer ?
#
loop_
_entity_poly.entity_id
_entity_poly.type
_entity_poly.pdbx_seq_one_letter_code
_entity_poly.pdbx_strand_id
1 'polypeptide(L)'
;MEKLFETIAQKATGWAGRPPAFVIALSVIVIWGVTGPLFHYSDTWQLVINTGTTVVTFLMVFLIQNAQNRDASAIQAKLDEIIRATTDARNAFIGIEHLTQTELEGIRAMIEHDCGEGSTDHHAIERLIGRL
;
A
#
# COMPACT_ATOMS: atom_id res chain seq x y z
N MET A 1 18.42 -12.82 13.24
CA MET A 1 16.98 -12.65 13.54
C MET A 1 16.22 -12.03 12.37
N GLU A 2 16.79 -11.07 11.63
CA GLU A 2 16.18 -10.47 10.41
C GLU A 2 15.65 -11.50 9.41
N LYS A 3 16.48 -12.47 8.98
CA LYS A 3 16.07 -13.50 8.00
C LYS A 3 14.89 -14.37 8.45
N LEU A 4 14.75 -14.62 9.76
CA LEU A 4 13.65 -15.40 10.33
C LEU A 4 12.36 -14.57 10.36
N PHE A 5 12.46 -13.30 10.77
CA PHE A 5 11.35 -12.35 10.71
C PHE A 5 10.89 -12.13 9.27
N GLU A 6 11.82 -11.92 8.34
CA GLU A 6 11.51 -11.76 6.91
C GLU A 6 10.83 -12.98 6.32
N THR A 7 11.29 -14.20 6.67
CA THR A 7 10.67 -15.43 6.15
C THR A 7 9.27 -15.66 6.72
N ILE A 8 9.07 -15.39 8.02
CA ILE A 8 7.77 -15.51 8.67
C ILE A 8 6.83 -14.42 8.15
N ALA A 9 7.28 -13.18 8.03
CA ALA A 9 6.52 -12.07 7.48
C ALA A 9 6.14 -12.33 6.02
N GLN A 10 7.07 -12.78 5.18
CA GLN A 10 6.77 -13.11 3.77
C GLN A 10 5.79 -14.29 3.64
N LYS A 11 5.91 -15.32 4.48
CA LYS A 11 4.94 -16.42 4.51
C LYS A 11 3.58 -15.97 5.02
N ALA A 12 3.53 -15.18 6.09
CA ALA A 12 2.30 -14.66 6.68
C ALA A 12 1.57 -13.72 5.71
N THR A 13 2.27 -12.75 5.13
CA THR A 13 1.74 -11.84 4.09
C THR A 13 1.30 -12.62 2.84
N GLY A 14 2.12 -13.57 2.37
CA GLY A 14 1.80 -14.41 1.21
C GLY A 14 0.63 -15.38 1.43
N TRP A 15 0.25 -15.61 2.68
CA TRP A 15 -0.96 -16.37 3.05
C TRP A 15 -2.16 -15.46 3.28
N ALA A 16 -1.98 -14.33 3.96
CA ALA A 16 -3.05 -13.40 4.30
C ALA A 16 -3.72 -12.79 3.06
N GLY A 17 -2.98 -12.66 1.95
CA GLY A 17 -3.52 -12.24 0.65
C GLY A 17 -4.16 -13.34 -0.20
N ARG A 18 -4.19 -14.61 0.26
CA ARG A 18 -4.73 -15.74 -0.50
C ARG A 18 -6.18 -16.08 -0.09
N PRO A 19 -7.04 -16.47 -1.05
CA PRO A 19 -8.41 -16.93 -0.78
C PRO A 19 -8.60 -17.89 0.43
N PRO A 20 -7.72 -18.89 0.68
CA PRO A 20 -7.81 -19.73 1.88
C PRO A 20 -7.71 -19.00 3.23
N ALA A 21 -6.97 -17.90 3.34
CA ALA A 21 -6.90 -17.16 4.62
C ALA A 21 -8.25 -16.52 4.98
N PHE A 22 -8.97 -16.02 3.97
CA PHE A 22 -10.34 -15.53 4.15
C PHE A 22 -11.29 -16.64 4.60
N VAL A 23 -11.19 -17.84 3.99
CA VAL A 23 -12.01 -18.99 4.37
C VAL A 23 -11.74 -19.41 5.82
N ILE A 24 -10.48 -19.41 6.26
CA ILE A 24 -10.10 -19.73 7.64
C ILE A 24 -10.63 -18.66 8.61
N ALA A 25 -10.43 -17.37 8.31
CA ALA A 25 -10.93 -16.28 9.14
C ALA A 25 -12.46 -16.32 9.28
N LEU A 26 -13.17 -16.56 8.17
CA LEU A 26 -14.62 -16.72 8.16
C LEU A 26 -15.06 -17.92 9.00
N SER A 27 -14.35 -19.06 8.87
CA SER A 27 -14.64 -20.26 9.65
C SER A 27 -14.49 -20.01 11.15
N VAL A 28 -13.46 -19.25 11.57
CA VAL A 28 -13.26 -18.86 12.97
C VAL A 28 -14.45 -18.03 13.49
N ILE A 29 -14.92 -17.05 12.71
CA ILE A 29 -16.08 -16.22 13.07
C ILE A 29 -17.36 -17.06 13.18
N VAL A 30 -17.59 -17.99 12.24
CA VAL A 30 -18.74 -18.89 12.25
C VAL A 30 -18.70 -19.82 13.47
N ILE A 31 -17.56 -20.43 13.77
CA ILE A 31 -17.38 -21.30 14.94
C ILE A 31 -17.65 -20.51 16.23
N TRP A 32 -17.11 -19.30 16.35
CA TRP A 32 -17.37 -18.42 17.50
C TRP A 32 -18.86 -18.08 17.64
N GLY A 33 -19.54 -17.77 16.54
CA GLY A 33 -20.98 -17.46 16.54
C GLY A 33 -21.85 -18.64 16.97
N VAL A 34 -21.54 -19.84 16.49
CA VAL A 34 -22.26 -21.10 16.80
C VAL A 34 -21.99 -21.56 18.23
N THR A 35 -20.80 -21.29 18.78
CA THR A 35 -20.47 -21.63 20.17
C THR A 35 -20.96 -20.59 21.18
N GLY A 36 -21.31 -19.38 20.74
CA GLY A 36 -21.84 -18.30 21.58
C GLY A 36 -23.06 -18.64 22.45
N PRO A 37 -24.08 -19.39 21.97
CA PRO A 37 -25.22 -19.80 22.78
C PRO A 37 -24.85 -20.68 23.99
N LEU A 38 -23.78 -21.48 23.89
CA LEU A 38 -23.29 -22.29 25.02
C LEU A 38 -22.77 -21.41 26.16
N PHE A 39 -22.21 -20.25 25.81
CA PHE A 39 -21.66 -19.27 26.76
C PHE A 39 -22.61 -18.10 27.03
N HIS A 40 -23.88 -18.21 26.63
CA HIS A 40 -24.91 -17.17 26.78
C HIS A 40 -24.49 -15.79 26.24
N TYR A 41 -23.58 -15.76 25.25
CA TYR A 41 -22.97 -14.52 24.74
C TYR A 41 -22.44 -13.60 25.87
N SER A 42 -21.80 -14.18 26.89
CA SER A 42 -21.28 -13.42 28.04
C SER A 42 -20.28 -12.32 27.65
N ASP A 43 -20.11 -11.35 28.55
CA ASP A 43 -19.16 -10.25 28.36
C ASP A 43 -17.73 -10.77 28.14
N THR A 44 -17.33 -11.83 28.86
CA THR A 44 -16.02 -12.48 28.66
C THR A 44 -15.91 -13.12 27.28
N TRP A 45 -16.97 -13.76 26.79
CA TRP A 45 -17.00 -14.39 25.47
C TRP A 45 -16.82 -13.38 24.33
N GLN A 46 -17.48 -12.22 24.45
CA GLN A 46 -17.34 -11.11 23.50
C GLN A 46 -15.98 -10.41 23.62
N LEU A 47 -15.49 -10.22 24.86
CA LEU A 47 -14.21 -9.60 25.13
C LEU A 47 -13.06 -10.37 24.47
N VAL A 48 -13.07 -11.70 24.54
CA VAL A 48 -12.02 -12.54 23.96
C VAL A 48 -11.90 -12.35 22.45
N ILE A 49 -13.02 -12.38 21.71
CA ILE A 49 -12.95 -12.21 20.25
C ILE A 49 -12.59 -10.78 19.85
N ASN A 50 -13.09 -9.78 20.58
CA ASN A 50 -12.79 -8.38 20.30
C ASN A 50 -11.30 -8.09 20.54
N THR A 51 -10.78 -8.52 21.68
CA THR A 51 -9.37 -8.36 22.05
C THR A 51 -8.46 -9.11 21.08
N GLY A 52 -8.80 -10.37 20.77
CA GLY A 52 -8.04 -11.19 19.82
C GLY A 52 -7.99 -10.58 18.43
N THR A 53 -9.14 -10.15 17.91
CA THR A 53 -9.23 -9.53 16.57
C THR A 53 -8.47 -8.21 16.52
N THR A 54 -8.51 -7.42 17.60
CA THR A 54 -7.75 -6.17 17.70
C THR A 54 -6.24 -6.41 17.63
N VAL A 55 -5.72 -7.39 18.38
CA VAL A 55 -4.30 -7.78 18.32
C VAL A 55 -3.91 -8.26 16.91
N VAL A 56 -4.73 -9.13 16.31
CA VAL A 56 -4.49 -9.62 14.94
C VAL A 56 -4.50 -8.48 13.93
N THR A 57 -5.45 -7.56 14.03
CA THR A 57 -5.55 -6.39 13.16
C THR A 57 -4.33 -5.48 13.32
N PHE A 58 -3.88 -5.23 14.55
CA PHE A 58 -2.67 -4.45 14.81
C PHE A 58 -1.44 -5.08 14.16
N LEU A 59 -1.26 -6.40 14.30
CA LEU A 59 -0.19 -7.14 13.63
C LEU A 59 -0.33 -7.10 12.10
N MET A 60 -1.56 -7.20 11.58
CA MET A 60 -1.86 -7.15 10.15
C MET A 60 -1.45 -5.81 9.54
N VAL A 61 -1.64 -4.70 10.24
CA VAL A 61 -1.19 -3.37 9.77
C VAL A 61 0.32 -3.38 9.49
N PHE A 62 1.14 -3.93 10.40
CA PHE A 62 2.60 -4.04 10.16
C PHE A 62 2.93 -5.00 9.02
N LEU A 63 2.22 -6.13 8.90
CA LEU A 63 2.44 -7.09 7.81
C LEU A 63 2.07 -6.48 6.44
N ILE A 64 0.97 -5.74 6.37
CA ILE A 64 0.54 -5.02 5.17
C ILE A 64 1.57 -3.95 4.84
N GLN A 65 2.00 -3.13 5.81
CA GLN A 65 3.02 -2.09 5.58
C GLN A 65 4.34 -2.69 5.08
N ASN A 66 4.80 -3.81 5.64
CA ASN A 66 6.00 -4.49 5.16
C ASN A 66 5.85 -5.01 3.73
N ALA A 67 4.69 -5.57 3.41
CA ALA A 67 4.36 -6.02 2.06
C ALA A 67 4.36 -4.84 1.07
N GLN A 68 3.64 -3.78 1.43
CA GLN A 68 3.49 -2.56 0.64
C GLN A 68 4.84 -1.87 0.43
N ASN A 69 5.70 -1.79 1.45
CA ASN A 69 7.02 -1.20 1.34
C ASN A 69 7.90 -1.98 0.34
N ARG A 70 7.87 -3.32 0.40
CA ARG A 70 8.61 -4.16 -0.54
C ARG A 70 8.08 -4.03 -1.96
N ASP A 71 6.76 -4.02 -2.14
CA ASP A 71 6.13 -3.88 -3.45
C ASP A 71 6.38 -2.49 -4.05
N ALA A 72 6.38 -1.42 -3.23
CA ALA A 72 6.72 -0.06 -3.65
C ALA A 72 8.17 0.02 -4.17
N SER A 73 9.14 -0.55 -3.46
CA SER A 73 10.53 -0.60 -3.90
C SER A 73 10.70 -1.40 -5.21
N ALA A 74 9.97 -2.50 -5.37
CA ALA A 74 9.99 -3.27 -6.61
C ALA A 74 9.38 -2.51 -7.80
N ILE A 75 8.36 -1.66 -7.56
CA ILE A 75 7.79 -0.78 -8.58
C ILE A 75 8.80 0.29 -8.97
N GLN A 76 9.46 0.94 -8.00
CA GLN A 76 10.51 1.95 -8.25
C GLN A 76 11.62 1.36 -9.13
N ALA A 77 12.18 0.20 -8.78
CA ALA A 77 13.23 -0.44 -9.57
C ALA A 77 12.81 -0.77 -11.01
N LYS A 78 11.55 -1.15 -11.23
CA LYS A 78 11.01 -1.38 -12.59
C LYS A 78 10.85 -0.09 -13.37
N LEU A 79 10.41 1.01 -12.72
CA LEU A 79 10.31 2.33 -13.35
C LEU A 79 11.69 2.86 -13.71
N ASP A 80 12.68 2.69 -12.84
CA ASP A 80 14.07 3.08 -13.12
C ASP A 80 14.62 2.36 -14.34
N GLU A 81 14.32 1.07 -14.50
CA GLU A 81 14.70 0.32 -15.70
C GLU A 81 14.03 0.88 -16.96
N ILE A 82 12.73 1.22 -16.89
CA ILE A 82 11.99 1.82 -18.01
C ILE A 82 12.58 3.18 -18.39
N ILE A 83 12.89 4.03 -17.40
CA ILE A 83 13.54 5.33 -17.63
C ILE A 83 14.89 5.11 -18.32
N ARG A 84 15.72 4.21 -17.78
CA ARG A 84 17.04 3.90 -18.34
C ARG A 84 16.98 3.38 -19.78
N ALA A 85 15.95 2.59 -20.11
CA ALA A 85 15.76 2.00 -21.43
C ALA A 85 15.13 2.96 -22.46
N THR A 86 14.56 4.09 -22.03
CA THR A 86 13.84 5.03 -22.91
C THR A 86 14.77 6.15 -23.38
N THR A 87 14.93 6.30 -24.70
CA THR A 87 15.91 7.24 -25.31
C THR A 87 15.69 8.71 -24.93
N ASP A 88 14.45 9.16 -24.86
CA ASP A 88 14.11 10.56 -24.52
C ASP A 88 13.81 10.79 -23.03
N ALA A 89 13.94 9.75 -22.20
CA ALA A 89 13.71 9.88 -20.76
C ALA A 89 14.93 10.47 -20.06
N ARG A 90 14.67 11.27 -19.02
CA ARG A 90 15.71 11.93 -18.24
C ARG A 90 16.22 10.97 -17.15
N ASN A 91 17.39 10.39 -17.33
CA ASN A 91 18.01 9.48 -16.34
C ASN A 91 18.22 10.10 -14.95
N ALA A 92 18.25 11.44 -14.84
CA ALA A 92 18.31 12.14 -13.55
C ALA A 92 17.09 11.88 -12.64
N PHE A 93 16.03 11.25 -13.16
CA PHE A 93 14.83 10.87 -12.42
C PHE A 93 14.93 9.51 -11.73
N ILE A 94 15.98 8.74 -12.01
CA ILE A 94 16.23 7.46 -11.36
C ILE A 94 16.64 7.73 -9.90
N GLY A 95 15.96 7.09 -8.94
CA GLY A 95 16.29 7.20 -7.51
C GLY A 95 15.88 8.52 -6.83
N ILE A 96 14.96 9.30 -7.42
CA ILE A 96 14.49 10.57 -6.83
C ILE A 96 13.75 10.38 -5.49
N GLU A 97 13.26 9.18 -5.19
CA GLU A 97 12.62 8.83 -3.92
C GLU A 97 13.55 8.92 -2.70
N HIS A 98 14.86 9.00 -2.94
CA HIS A 98 15.86 9.19 -1.88
C HIS A 98 16.13 10.66 -1.56
N LEU A 99 15.58 11.58 -2.35
CA LEU A 99 15.72 13.01 -2.13
C LEU A 99 14.85 13.46 -0.96
N THR A 100 15.23 14.60 -0.37
CA THR A 100 14.39 15.24 0.63
C THR A 100 13.09 15.76 0.00
N GLN A 101 12.06 15.94 0.83
CA GLN A 101 10.77 16.48 0.38
C GLN A 101 10.92 17.82 -0.36
N THR A 102 11.79 18.71 0.14
CA THR A 102 12.04 20.02 -0.47
C THR A 102 12.72 19.91 -1.84
N GLU A 103 13.66 18.99 -2.00
CA GLU A 103 14.30 18.74 -3.29
C GLU A 103 13.32 18.14 -4.30
N LEU A 104 12.47 17.21 -3.87
CA LEU A 104 11.45 16.59 -4.70
C LEU A 104 10.40 17.61 -5.18
N GLU A 105 9.98 18.51 -4.29
CA GLU A 105 9.10 19.64 -4.62
C GLU A 105 9.76 20.60 -5.61
N GLY A 106 11.06 20.87 -5.46
CA GLY A 106 11.83 21.67 -6.42
C GLY A 106 11.85 21.05 -7.81
N ILE A 107 12.14 19.74 -7.91
CA ILE A 107 12.12 19.02 -9.19
C ILE A 107 10.72 19.04 -9.80
N ARG A 108 9.67 18.83 -9.00
CA ARG A 108 8.29 18.89 -9.47
C ARG A 108 7.94 20.28 -10.03
N ALA A 109 8.34 21.35 -9.34
CA ALA A 109 8.11 22.71 -9.80
C ALA A 109 8.85 23.01 -11.12
N MET A 110 10.08 22.52 -11.28
CA MET A 110 10.81 22.63 -12.55
C MET A 110 10.08 21.93 -13.70
N ILE A 111 9.53 20.72 -13.48
CA ILE A 111 8.75 20.01 -14.50
C ILE A 111 7.48 20.77 -14.87
N GLU A 112 6.74 21.24 -13.86
CA GLU A 112 5.52 22.02 -14.07
C GLU A 112 5.82 23.30 -14.88
N HIS A 113 6.96 23.94 -14.64
CA HIS A 113 7.44 25.07 -15.43
C HIS A 113 7.80 24.69 -16.87
N ASP A 114 8.65 23.66 -17.07
CA ASP A 114 9.08 23.20 -18.39
C ASP A 114 7.89 22.71 -19.25
N CYS A 115 6.92 22.03 -18.63
CA CYS A 115 5.69 21.63 -19.30
C CYS A 115 4.73 22.81 -19.51
N GLY A 116 4.75 23.82 -18.63
CA GLY A 116 3.97 25.06 -18.75
C GLY A 116 4.42 25.94 -19.92
N GLU A 117 5.73 25.99 -20.21
CA GLU A 117 6.25 26.68 -21.39
C GLU A 117 5.91 25.94 -22.71
N GLY A 118 5.68 24.62 -22.66
CA GLY A 118 5.20 23.81 -23.78
C GLY A 118 3.68 23.64 -23.88
N SER A 119 2.90 24.07 -22.88
CA SER A 119 1.46 23.81 -22.76
C SER A 119 0.66 25.11 -22.76
N THR A 120 0.33 25.56 -23.97
CA THR A 120 -0.79 26.48 -24.23
C THR A 120 -2.16 25.79 -23.99
N ASP A 121 -2.28 24.90 -23.00
CA ASP A 121 -3.43 23.99 -22.87
C ASP A 121 -4.17 24.10 -21.52
N HIS A 122 -3.61 24.79 -20.51
CA HIS A 122 -4.40 25.16 -19.31
C HIS A 122 -5.59 26.07 -19.68
N HIS A 123 -5.39 26.93 -20.69
CA HIS A 123 -6.48 27.71 -21.30
C HIS A 123 -7.46 26.86 -22.13
N ALA A 124 -7.11 25.66 -22.58
CA ALA A 124 -8.05 24.78 -23.28
C ALA A 124 -9.00 24.07 -22.30
N ILE A 125 -8.48 23.69 -21.12
CA ILE A 125 -9.29 23.12 -20.03
C ILE A 125 -10.22 24.20 -19.43
N GLU A 126 -9.74 25.42 -19.19
CA GLU A 126 -10.60 26.55 -18.78
C GLU A 126 -11.70 26.85 -19.81
N ARG A 127 -11.37 26.79 -21.11
CA ARG A 127 -12.36 26.97 -22.20
C ARG A 127 -13.39 25.85 -22.29
N LEU A 128 -13.03 24.62 -21.93
CA LEU A 128 -13.96 23.48 -21.90
C LEU A 128 -14.88 23.53 -20.69
N ILE A 129 -14.35 23.90 -19.52
CA ILE A 129 -15.14 24.05 -18.30
C ILE A 129 -16.08 25.27 -18.38
N GLY A 130 -15.63 26.39 -18.95
CA GLY A 130 -16.48 27.57 -19.15
C GLY A 130 -17.54 27.43 -20.26
N ARG A 131 -17.55 26.31 -21.00
CA ARG A 131 -18.57 25.98 -22.01
C ARG A 131 -19.64 24.99 -21.52
N LEU A 132 -19.48 24.45 -20.31
CA LEU A 132 -20.49 23.65 -19.59
C LEU A 132 -21.33 24.57 -18.69
#